data_AF-A0A0Q9JBS8-F1
#
_entry.id   AF-A0A0Q9JBS8-F1
#
_cell.length_a   1.000
_cell.length_b   1.000
_cell.length_c   1.000
_cell.angle_alpha   90.00
_cell.angle_beta   90.00
_cell.angle_gamma   90.00
#
_symmetry.space_group_name_H-M   'P 1'
#
loop_
_entity.id
_entity.type
_entity.pdbx_description
1 polymer ?
#
loop_
_entity_poly.entity_id
_entity_poly.type
_entity_poly.pdbx_seq_one_letter_code
_entity_poly.pdbx_strand_id
1 'polypeptide(L)' 'MSTDDETHDSAAGEPQGPMDAADAGVSAEAAGAASDDVRATLAEIESQPLADRAPGYQDLADRLRVELEESDPSRGPN' A
#
# COMPACT_ATOMS: atom_id res chain seq x y z
N MET A 1 14.91 0.92 51.34
CA MET A 1 13.45 0.81 51.50
C MET A 1 12.89 0.38 50.18
N SER A 2 12.40 -0.86 50.10
CA SER A 2 11.76 -1.46 48.93
C SER A 2 10.31 -1.01 48.86
N THR A 3 9.84 -0.60 47.69
CA THR A 3 8.41 -0.53 47.38
C THR A 3 8.07 -1.73 46.51
N ASP A 4 7.46 -2.72 47.16
CA ASP A 4 6.51 -3.67 46.59
C ASP A 4 5.28 -2.87 46.12
N ASP A 5 4.80 -3.05 44.88
CA ASP A 5 3.41 -2.72 44.50
C ASP A 5 2.97 -3.54 43.27
N GLU A 6 2.11 -4.50 43.59
CA GLU A 6 1.06 -5.22 42.86
C GLU A 6 0.94 -5.20 41.32
N THR A 7 1.04 -6.42 40.78
CA THR A 7 0.12 -7.07 39.83
C THR A 7 -1.04 -6.24 39.28
N HIS A 8 -1.00 -5.97 37.96
CA HIS A 8 -2.19 -5.87 37.14
C HIS A 8 -2.31 -7.14 36.27
N ASP A 9 -3.00 -8.14 36.83
CA ASP A 9 -3.72 -9.13 36.04
C ASP A 9 -4.97 -8.44 35.48
N SER A 10 -5.00 -8.24 34.16
CA SER A 10 -6.21 -7.87 33.44
C SER A 10 -6.37 -8.86 32.31
N ALA A 11 -6.80 -10.05 32.68
CA ALA A 11 -7.46 -10.97 31.77
C ALA A 11 -8.83 -10.40 31.33
N ALA A 12 -9.22 -10.81 30.13
CA ALA A 12 -10.52 -10.65 29.47
C ALA A 12 -10.69 -9.42 28.57
N GLY A 13 -10.43 -9.66 27.28
CA GLY A 13 -10.86 -8.79 26.20
C GLY A 13 -10.40 -9.25 24.83
N GLU A 14 -10.56 -10.53 24.48
CA GLU A 14 -10.67 -10.89 23.07
C GLU A 14 -11.93 -10.21 22.53
N PRO A 15 -11.80 -9.34 21.51
CA PRO A 15 -12.53 -9.62 20.30
C PRO A 15 -11.70 -9.17 19.10
N GLN A 16 -10.71 -9.96 18.72
CA GLN A 16 -10.27 -9.93 17.32
C GLN A 16 -10.95 -11.10 16.63
N GLY A 17 -12.24 -10.91 16.35
CA GLY A 17 -12.91 -11.69 15.33
C GLY A 17 -12.06 -11.67 14.07
N PRO A 18 -12.08 -12.74 13.26
CA PRO A 18 -11.40 -12.70 11.99
C PRO A 18 -11.96 -11.49 11.25
N MET A 19 -11.15 -10.43 11.12
CA MET A 19 -11.41 -9.40 10.13
C MET A 19 -11.44 -10.16 8.83
N ASP A 20 -12.67 -10.37 8.38
CA ASP A 20 -13.06 -10.92 7.11
C ASP A 20 -12.26 -10.14 6.07
N ALA A 21 -11.09 -10.68 5.71
CA ALA A 21 -10.25 -10.21 4.63
C ALA A 21 -10.90 -10.54 3.28
N ALA A 22 -12.23 -10.46 3.22
CA ALA A 22 -13.04 -10.66 2.05
C ALA A 22 -13.20 -9.33 1.30
N ASP A 23 -12.07 -8.68 1.04
CA ASP A 23 -11.91 -7.83 -0.15
C ASP A 23 -10.46 -7.88 -0.66
N ALA A 24 -9.76 -9.00 -0.45
CA ALA A 24 -8.50 -9.30 -1.14
C ALA A 24 -8.76 -9.88 -2.56
N GLY A 25 -9.85 -9.45 -3.20
CA GLY A 25 -10.27 -9.88 -4.53
C GLY A 25 -9.58 -9.13 -5.67
N VAL A 26 -8.77 -8.11 -5.38
CA VAL A 26 -7.72 -7.68 -6.31
C VAL A 26 -6.58 -8.69 -6.19
N SER A 27 -6.62 -9.71 -7.06
CA SER A 27 -5.65 -10.82 -7.10
C SER A 27 -4.24 -10.33 -6.77
N ALA A 28 -3.63 -10.91 -5.73
CA ALA A 28 -2.25 -10.60 -5.35
C ALA A 28 -1.26 -10.75 -6.54
N GLU A 29 -1.59 -11.58 -7.53
CA GLU A 29 -0.88 -11.67 -8.81
C GLU A 29 -1.00 -10.41 -9.67
N ALA A 30 -2.17 -9.76 -9.72
CA ALA A 30 -2.37 -8.50 -10.45
C ALA A 30 -1.64 -7.34 -9.76
N ALA A 31 -1.65 -7.29 -8.42
CA ALA A 31 -0.87 -6.33 -7.65
C ALA A 31 0.65 -6.55 -7.81
N GLY A 32 1.08 -7.82 -7.88
CA GLY A 32 2.48 -8.18 -8.18
C GLY A 32 2.92 -7.74 -9.57
N ALA A 33 2.09 -8.00 -10.59
CA ALA A 33 2.37 -7.59 -11.97
C ALA A 33 2.43 -6.06 -12.14
N ALA A 34 1.51 -5.31 -11.50
CA ALA A 34 1.58 -3.84 -11.47
C ALA A 34 2.86 -3.34 -10.79
N SER A 35 3.30 -4.02 -9.72
CA SER A 35 4.55 -3.70 -9.02
C SER A 35 5.81 -4.03 -9.84
N ASP A 36 5.76 -4.98 -10.77
CA ASP A 36 6.84 -5.27 -11.72
C ASP A 36 6.87 -4.25 -12.87
N ASP A 37 5.72 -3.81 -13.39
CA ASP A 37 5.61 -2.77 -14.44
C ASP A 37 6.20 -1.42 -13.98
N VAL A 38 5.89 -1.02 -12.75
CA VAL A 38 6.44 0.20 -12.15
C VAL A 38 7.96 0.11 -11.98
N ARG A 39 8.47 -1.05 -11.55
CA ARG A 39 9.91 -1.26 -11.39
C ARG A 39 10.64 -1.23 -12.73
N ALA A 40 10.07 -1.82 -13.78
CA ALA A 40 10.62 -1.75 -15.13
C ALA A 40 10.65 -0.29 -15.64
N THR A 41 9.55 0.44 -15.48
CA THR A 41 9.45 1.84 -15.90
C THR A 41 10.45 2.75 -15.15
N LEU A 42 10.63 2.54 -13.83
CA LEU A 42 11.64 3.25 -13.05
C LEU A 42 13.06 3.00 -13.57
N ALA A 43 13.39 1.74 -13.90
CA ALA A 43 14.69 1.40 -14.46
C ALA A 43 14.93 2.06 -15.83
N GLU A 44 13.89 2.17 -16.66
CA GLU A 44 13.94 2.90 -17.93
C GLU A 44 14.23 4.39 -17.71
N ILE A 45 13.50 5.05 -16.81
CA ILE A 45 13.72 6.47 -16.46
C ILE A 45 15.15 6.68 -15.94
N GLU A 46 15.63 5.80 -15.07
CA GLU A 46 16.97 5.90 -14.48
C GLU A 46 18.10 5.65 -15.48
N SER A 47 17.82 4.98 -16.60
CA SER A 47 18.79 4.80 -17.70
C SER A 47 18.99 6.06 -18.54
N GLN A 48 18.08 7.04 -18.46
CA GLN A 48 18.12 8.28 -19.22
C GLN A 48 19.04 9.34 -18.58
N PRO A 49 19.47 10.37 -19.35
CA PRO A 49 20.20 11.52 -18.82
C PRO A 49 19.44 12.23 -17.70
N LEU A 50 20.17 12.86 -16.76
CA LEU A 50 19.58 13.53 -15.59
C LEU A 50 18.50 14.57 -15.93
N ALA A 51 18.63 15.25 -17.07
CA ALA A 51 17.66 16.25 -17.52
C ALA A 51 16.28 15.63 -17.85
N ASP A 52 16.26 14.38 -18.31
CA ASP A 52 15.06 13.67 -18.76
C ASP A 52 14.38 12.87 -17.63
N ARG A 53 15.08 12.63 -16.51
CA ARG A 53 14.52 11.88 -15.38
C ARG A 53 13.38 12.59 -14.67
N ALA A 54 13.53 13.91 -14.47
CA ALA A 54 12.52 14.71 -13.77
C ALA A 54 11.14 14.67 -14.45
N PRO A 55 11.01 14.93 -15.77
CA PRO A 55 9.73 14.76 -16.45
C PRO A 55 9.27 13.29 -16.43
N GLY A 56 10.17 12.32 -16.60
CA GLY A 56 9.80 10.89 -16.56
C GLY A 56 9.18 10.44 -15.22
N TYR A 57 9.72 10.90 -14.08
CA TYR A 57 9.11 10.61 -12.77
C TYR A 57 7.76 11.30 -12.57
N GLN A 58 7.59 12.50 -13.12
CA GLN A 58 6.31 13.21 -13.06
C GLN A 58 5.23 12.45 -13.82
N ASP A 59 5.51 12.02 -15.05
CA ASP A 59 4.57 11.24 -15.86
C ASP A 59 4.19 9.92 -15.19
N LEU A 60 5.16 9.22 -14.56
CA LEU A 60 4.90 8.00 -13.79
C LEU A 60 4.01 8.26 -12.58
N ALA A 61 4.24 9.36 -11.85
CA ALA A 61 3.43 9.73 -10.70
C ALA A 61 1.98 10.07 -11.09
N ASP A 62 1.79 10.78 -12.21
CA ASP A 62 0.47 11.12 -12.72
C ASP A 62 -0.29 9.87 -13.16
N ARG A 63 0.39 8.92 -13.83
CA ARG A 63 -0.19 7.61 -14.18
C ARG A 63 -0.65 6.84 -12.92
N LEU A 64 0.23 6.70 -11.93
CA LEU A 64 -0.09 5.98 -10.70
C LEU A 64 -1.24 6.62 -9.92
N ARG A 65 -1.35 7.95 -9.96
CA ARG A 65 -2.48 8.65 -9.37
C ARG A 65 -3.79 8.25 -10.03
N VAL A 66 -3.84 8.21 -11.36
CA VAL A 66 -5.04 7.78 -12.11
C VAL A 66 -5.39 6.34 -11.77
N GLU A 67 -4.41 5.43 -11.81
CA GLU A 67 -4.63 4.01 -11.49
C GLU A 67 -5.18 3.81 -10.07
N LEU A 68 -4.73 4.61 -9.10
CA LEU A 68 -5.26 4.62 -7.74
C LEU A 68 -6.67 5.23 -7.65
N GLU A 69 -6.95 6.30 -8.39
CA GLU A 69 -8.28 6.93 -8.45
C GLU A 69 -9.33 6.01 -9.11
N GLU A 70 -8.91 5.14 -10.03
CA GLU A 70 -9.75 4.10 -10.65
C GLU A 70 -9.93 2.87 -9.73
N SER A 71 -8.91 2.56 -8.93
CA SER A 71 -8.92 1.40 -8.03
C SER A 71 -9.55 1.69 -6.67
N ASP A 72 -9.91 2.93 -6.34
CA ASP A 72 -10.52 3.30 -5.05
C ASP A 72 -11.95 2.72 -4.94
N PRO A 73 -12.15 1.64 -4.15
CA PRO A 73 -13.47 1.02 -4.00
C PRO A 73 -14.43 1.89 -3.18
N SER A 74 -13.93 2.95 -2.53
CA SER A 74 -14.73 3.91 -1.76
C SER A 74 -15.50 4.88 -2.67
N ARG A 75 -15.13 4.99 -3.95
CA ARG A 75 -15.95 5.61 -5.00
C ARG A 75 -17.07 4.65 -5.40
N GLY A 76 -18.04 4.46 -4.52
CA GLY A 76 -19.28 3.74 -4.82
C GLY A 76 -19.99 4.31 -6.07
N PRO A 77 -20.83 3.51 -6.75
CA PRO A 77 -21.53 3.95 -7.95
C PRO A 77 -22.42 5.16 -7.61
N ASN A 78 -22.26 6.26 -8.34
CA ASN A 78 -23.25 7.35 -8.36
C ASN A 78 -24.51 6.92 -9.12
#